data_AF-A0A0L8HJZ6-F1
#
_entry.id   AF-A0A0L8HJZ6-F1
#
_cell.length_a   1.000
_cell.length_b   1.000
_cell.length_c   1.000
_cell.angle_alpha   90.00
_cell.angle_beta   90.00
_cell.angle_gamma   90.00
#
_symmetry.space_group_name_H-M   'P 1'
#
loop_
_entity.id
_entity.type
_entity.pdbx_description
1 polymer ?
#
loop_
_entity_poly.entity_id
_entity_poly.type
_entity_poly.pdbx_seq_one_letter_code
_entity_poly.pdbx_strand_id
1 'polypeptide(L)'
;EVGCVDPDECEKICSSRTGCTNIAYPKLVLKIMPNGLKGLMLAVMMSALISSLTSIFNSSSTIFTMDIWKQFRPKASDRELMIVG
;
A
#
# COMPACT_ATOMS: atom_id res chain seq x y z
N GLU A 1 -10.42 23.04 -2.42
CA GLU A 1 -9.56 22.10 -1.66
C GLU A 1 -9.55 20.67 -2.20
N VAL A 2 -10.46 20.28 -3.11
CA VAL A 2 -10.42 18.95 -3.77
C VAL A 2 -10.36 19.07 -5.30
N GLY A 3 -10.85 20.19 -5.86
CA GLY A 3 -10.47 20.67 -7.19
C GLY A 3 -9.42 21.76 -7.07
N CYS A 4 -8.37 21.69 -7.90
CA CYS A 4 -7.38 22.75 -8.07
C CYS A 4 -7.84 23.66 -9.21
N VAL A 5 -7.83 24.98 -8.98
CA VAL A 5 -8.07 26.00 -10.01
C VAL A 5 -6.74 26.43 -10.65
N ASP A 6 -5.65 26.43 -9.87
CA ASP A 6 -4.30 26.76 -10.30
C ASP A 6 -3.40 25.50 -10.30
N PRO A 7 -2.79 25.12 -11.43
CA PRO A 7 -1.99 23.90 -11.57
C PRO A 7 -0.62 23.97 -10.85
N ASP A 8 -0.02 25.16 -10.71
CA ASP A 8 1.30 25.32 -10.09
C ASP A 8 1.22 25.22 -8.56
N GLU A 9 0.13 25.74 -7.98
CA GLU A 9 -0.15 25.56 -6.56
C GLU A 9 -0.52 24.09 -6.25
N CYS A 10 -1.23 23.43 -7.16
CA CYS A 10 -1.58 22.01 -7.03
C CYS A 10 -0.35 21.09 -7.03
N GLU A 11 0.64 21.36 -7.89
CA GLU A 11 1.89 20.60 -7.93
C GLU A 11 2.68 20.74 -6.61
N LYS A 12 2.71 21.94 -6.02
CA LYS A 12 3.38 22.17 -4.72
C LYS A 12 2.71 21.44 -3.56
N ILE A 13 1.38 21.42 -3.52
CA ILE A 13 0.62 20.88 -2.37
C ILE A 13 0.36 19.38 -2.51
N CYS A 14 0.10 18.91 -3.74
CA CYS A 14 -0.41 17.57 -4.01
C CYS A 14 0.50 16.72 -4.91
N SER A 15 1.66 17.26 -5.33
CA SER A 15 2.61 16.58 -6.23
C SER A 15 1.96 16.11 -7.54
N SER A 16 0.85 16.73 -7.92
CA SER A 16 0.04 16.39 -9.08
C SER A 16 -0.63 17.66 -9.61
N ARG A 17 -0.51 17.91 -10.91
CA ARG A 17 -1.14 19.07 -11.60
C ARG A 17 -2.64 18.92 -11.77
N THR A 18 -3.16 17.69 -11.72
CA THR A 18 -4.55 17.36 -12.04
C THR A 18 -5.47 17.29 -10.83
N GLY A 19 -4.94 17.25 -9.61
CA GLY A 19 -5.75 17.32 -8.39
C GLY A 19 -5.24 16.48 -7.21
N CYS A 20 -5.86 16.72 -6.07
CA CYS A 20 -5.49 16.17 -4.75
C CYS A 20 -6.31 14.92 -4.36
N THR A 21 -6.72 14.10 -5.33
CA THR A 21 -7.71 13.02 -5.12
C THR A 21 -7.31 12.04 -4.03
N ASN A 22 -6.02 11.69 -3.93
CA ASN A 22 -5.53 10.72 -2.94
C ASN A 22 -5.63 11.20 -1.48
N ILE A 23 -5.63 12.52 -1.26
CA ILE A 23 -5.75 13.12 0.08
C ILE A 23 -7.17 13.58 0.41
N ALA A 24 -8.07 13.57 -0.59
CA ALA A 24 -9.45 14.00 -0.44
C ALA A 24 -10.20 13.18 0.61
N TYR A 25 -10.08 11.85 0.53
CA TYR A 25 -10.80 10.92 1.39
C TYR A 25 -10.32 11.01 2.86
N PRO A 26 -9.00 10.96 3.17
CA PRO A 26 -8.52 11.20 4.53
C PRO A 26 -8.93 12.57 5.09
N LYS A 27 -8.86 13.63 4.28
CA LYS A 27 -9.21 14.99 4.71
C LYS A 27 -10.70 15.12 5.04
N LEU A 28 -11.57 14.45 4.28
CA LEU A 28 -13.01 14.40 4.54
C LEU A 28 -13.33 13.67 5.84
N VAL A 29 -12.70 12.51 6.07
CA VAL A 29 -12.85 11.73 7.30
C VAL A 29 -12.43 12.55 8.53
N LEU A 30 -11.30 13.26 8.46
CA LEU A 30 -10.79 14.10 9.54
C LEU A 30 -11.69 15.31 9.86
N LYS A 31 -12.36 15.86 8.85
CA LYS A 31 -13.21 17.07 8.99
C LYS A 31 -14.62 16.74 9.48
N ILE A 32 -15.17 15.58 9.13
CA ILE A 32 -16.58 15.24 9.39
C ILE A 32 -16.76 14.35 10.62
N MET A 33 -15.83 13.44 10.93
CA MET A 33 -16.07 12.48 12.02
C MET A 33 -15.87 13.05 13.43
N PRO A 34 -16.53 12.50 14.45
CA PRO A 34 -16.26 12.78 15.86
C PRO A 34 -14.90 12.25 16.31
N ASN A 35 -14.39 12.80 17.41
CA ASN A 35 -13.18 12.30 18.06
C ASN A 35 -13.38 10.83 18.50
N GLY A 36 -12.38 9.99 18.27
CA GLY A 36 -12.47 8.52 18.42
C GLY A 36 -12.61 7.79 17.08
N LEU A 37 -13.69 8.06 16.32
CA LEU A 37 -13.93 7.44 15.02
C LEU A 37 -12.88 7.83 13.96
N LYS A 38 -12.30 9.03 14.07
CA LYS A 38 -11.15 9.46 13.24
C LYS A 38 -9.97 8.50 13.36
N GLY A 39 -9.62 8.12 14.59
CA GLY A 39 -8.50 7.21 14.85
C GLY A 39 -8.78 5.81 14.32
N LEU A 40 -10.02 5.33 14.50
CA LEU A 40 -10.46 4.04 13.98
C LEU A 40 -10.31 3.96 12.45
N MET A 41 -10.78 4.97 11.73
CA MET A 41 -10.69 5.00 10.26
C MET A 41 -9.25 5.05 9.75
N LEU A 42 -8.39 5.85 10.38
CA LEU A 42 -6.96 5.87 10.02
C LEU A 42 -6.29 4.51 10.26
N ALA A 43 -6.60 3.85 11.37
CA ALA A 43 -6.09 2.52 11.67
C ALA A 43 -6.55 1.47 10.63
N VAL A 44 -7.82 1.51 10.23
CA VAL A 44 -8.37 0.62 9.19
C VAL A 44 -7.67 0.86 7.85
N MET A 45 -7.45 2.11 7.46
CA MET A 45 -6.73 2.43 6.22
C MET A 45 -5.30 1.91 6.23
N MET A 46 -4.57 2.10 7.33
CA MET A 46 -3.21 1.55 7.46
C MET A 46 -3.19 0.02 7.43
N SER A 47 -4.14 -0.63 8.13
CA SER A 47 -4.29 -2.08 8.14
C SER A 47 -4.57 -2.64 6.74
N ALA A 48 -5.44 -1.98 5.97
CA ALA A 48 -5.72 -2.37 4.59
C ALA A 48 -4.47 -2.28 3.70
N LEU A 49 -3.68 -1.21 3.83
CA LEU A 49 -2.42 -1.05 3.09
C LEU A 49 -1.40 -2.13 3.46
N ILE A 50 -1.23 -2.42 4.74
CA ILE A 50 -0.32 -3.48 5.22
C ILE A 50 -0.76 -4.84 4.73
N SER A 51 -2.07 -5.12 4.71
CA SER A 51 -2.62 -6.37 4.19
C SER A 51 -2.32 -6.56 2.70
N SER A 52 -2.55 -5.52 1.88
CA SER A 52 -2.20 -5.55 0.45
C SER A 52 -0.70 -5.74 0.24
N LEU A 53 0.13 -5.04 1.00
CA LEU A 53 1.59 -5.17 0.92
C LEU A 53 2.05 -6.58 1.33
N THR A 54 1.50 -7.13 2.40
CA THR A 54 1.79 -8.50 2.86
C THR A 54 1.37 -9.53 1.82
N SER A 55 0.22 -9.35 1.18
CA SER A 55 -0.24 -10.22 0.09
C SER A 55 0.71 -10.19 -1.11
N ILE A 56 1.21 -9.00 -1.49
CA ILE A 56 2.21 -8.84 -2.56
C ILE A 56 3.51 -9.55 -2.18
N PHE A 57 3.99 -9.38 -0.95
CA PHE A 57 5.21 -10.04 -0.50
C PHE A 57 5.07 -11.56 -0.46
N ASN A 58 3.96 -12.09 0.06
CA ASN A 58 3.73 -13.54 0.10
C ASN A 58 3.65 -14.15 -1.32
N SER A 59 3.02 -13.45 -2.25
CA SER A 59 2.97 -13.87 -3.66
C SER A 59 4.35 -13.81 -4.31
N SER A 60 5.10 -12.73 -4.06
CA SER A 60 6.46 -12.53 -4.59
C SER A 60 7.44 -13.56 -4.04
N SER A 61 7.31 -13.94 -2.76
CA SER A 61 8.13 -14.97 -2.12
C SER A 61 7.89 -16.36 -2.72
N THR A 62 6.64 -16.65 -3.09
CA THR A 62 6.29 -17.91 -3.79
C THR A 62 6.89 -17.95 -5.18
N ILE A 63 6.79 -16.86 -5.95
CA ILE A 63 7.44 -16.74 -7.27
C ILE A 63 8.96 -16.88 -7.13
N PHE A 64 9.55 -16.21 -6.13
CA PHE A 64 10.99 -16.27 -5.90
C PHE A 64 11.47 -17.69 -5.52
N THR A 65 10.76 -18.40 -4.64
CA THR A 65 11.15 -19.76 -4.22
C THR A 65 10.87 -20.83 -5.28
N MET A 66 9.75 -20.75 -5.99
CA MET A 66 9.34 -21.79 -6.93
C MET A 66 9.91 -21.56 -8.33
N ASP A 67 9.97 -20.33 -8.81
CA ASP A 67 10.42 -20.04 -10.17
C ASP A 67 11.93 -19.75 -10.22
N ILE A 68 12.48 -18.98 -9.27
CA ILE A 68 13.91 -18.62 -9.29
C ILE A 68 14.76 -19.62 -8.52
N TRP A 69 14.42 -19.90 -7.25
CA TRP A 69 15.26 -20.72 -6.37
C TRP A 69 15.31 -22.19 -6.81
N LYS A 70 14.17 -22.76 -7.21
CA LYS A 70 14.08 -24.13 -7.74
C LYS A 70 14.79 -24.30 -9.10
N GLN A 71 14.80 -23.26 -9.95
CA GLN A 71 15.53 -23.29 -11.22
C GLN A 71 17.06 -23.23 -11.00
N PHE A 72 17.52 -22.47 -10.00
CA PHE A 72 18.94 -22.37 -9.66
C PHE A 72 19.46 -23.58 -8.84
N ARG A 73 18.60 -24.21 -8.04
CA ARG A 73 18.91 -25.36 -7.18
C ARG A 73 17.85 -26.48 -7.32
N PRO A 74 17.95 -27.34 -8.34
CA PRO A 74 16.94 -28.39 -8.62
C PRO A 74 16.88 -29.53 -7.58
N LYS A 75 17.81 -29.59 -6.61
CA LYS A 75 17.81 -30.55 -5.48
C LYS A 75 17.50 -29.88 -4.13
N ALA A 76 16.83 -28.72 -4.12
CA ALA A 76 16.41 -28.09 -2.87
C ALA A 76 15.44 -29.00 -2.11
N SER A 77 15.70 -29.25 -0.82
CA SER A 77 14.78 -29.99 0.05
C SER A 77 13.55 -29.13 0.36
N ASP A 78 12.38 -29.74 0.56
CA ASP A 78 11.14 -29.02 0.94
C ASP A 78 11.33 -28.14 2.19
N ARG A 79 12.26 -28.50 3.08
CA ARG A 79 12.64 -27.72 4.26
C ARG A 79 13.38 -26.42 3.91
N GLU A 80 14.21 -26.43 2.87
CA GLU A 80 14.91 -25.22 2.39
C GLU A 80 13.93 -24.26 1.70
N LEU A 81 12.98 -24.79 0.91
CA LEU A 81 11.94 -23.95 0.29
C LEU A 81 11.04 -23.26 1.32
N MET A 82 10.74 -23.93 2.44
CA MET A 82 9.91 -23.35 3.51
C MET A 82 10.64 -22.31 4.37
N ILE A 83 11.98 -22.29 4.35
CA ILE A 83 12.80 -21.30 5.08
C ILE A 83 13.04 -20.05 4.21
N VAL A 84 13.14 -20.23 2.89
CA VAL A 84 13.41 -19.13 1.94
C VAL A 84 12.12 -18.41 1.52
N GLY A 85 10.97 -19.11 1.53
CA GLY A 85 9.66 -18.59 1.15
C GLY A 85 8.91 -17.98 2.31
#